data_AF-A0A183D4I5-F1
#
_entry.id   AF-A0A183D4I5-F1
#
_cell.length_a   1.000
_cell.length_b   1.000
_cell.length_c   1.000
_cell.angle_alpha   90.00
_cell.angle_beta   90.00
_cell.angle_gamma   90.00
#
_symmetry.space_group_name_H-M   'P 1'
#
loop_
_entity.id
_entity.type
_entity.pdbx_description
1 polymer ?
#
loop_
_entity_poly.entity_id
_entity_poly.type
_entity_poly.pdbx_seq_one_letter_code
_entity_poly.pdbx_strand_id
1 'polypeptide(L)'
;TYQNVPQEEGLLGDSPEQQQFYASAHATTGVGILPSPSDSEISSNASSMNDVNIADGRVIEARQTGTPQFPRHSGTVHLWHFIRELLDHPKQYSSCVRWVDRQEGTFKIESSHHLARFWGQRKNRAQMNYDKLSRSLRQYYKKGIIQKPEKKQRLVYKFLPPYNL
;
A
#
# COMPACT_ATOMS: atom_id res chain seq x y z
N THR A 1 49.30 41.36 2.97
CA THR A 1 48.46 42.20 3.83
C THR A 1 47.23 41.41 4.24
N TYR A 2 47.33 40.76 5.40
CA TYR A 2 46.21 40.15 6.12
C TYR A 2 45.70 41.18 7.12
N GLN A 3 44.42 41.55 7.04
CA GLN A 3 43.53 42.08 8.10
C GLN A 3 42.14 42.13 7.43
N ASN A 4 41.00 41.73 8.00
CA ASN A 4 40.56 41.85 9.37
C ASN A 4 39.34 40.91 9.59
N VAL A 5 39.26 40.26 10.76
CA VAL A 5 38.04 39.69 11.36
C VAL A 5 38.03 40.17 12.81
N PRO A 6 36.90 40.66 13.33
CA PRO A 6 36.25 39.98 14.48
C PRO A 6 34.71 40.00 14.38
N GLN A 7 34.04 38.85 14.59
CA GLN A 7 33.26 38.44 15.78
C GLN A 7 32.03 39.32 16.12
N GLU A 8 30.83 38.69 16.10
CA GLU A 8 29.85 38.81 17.19
C GLU A 8 29.04 37.52 17.35
N GLU A 9 28.87 37.14 18.62
CA GLU A 9 28.00 36.07 19.12
C GLU A 9 26.55 36.56 19.23
N GLY A 10 25.57 35.66 19.23
CA GLY A 10 24.17 36.04 19.41
C GLY A 10 23.21 34.87 19.56
N LEU A 11 22.93 34.55 20.82
CA LEU A 11 22.06 33.53 21.40
C LEU A 11 20.65 33.34 20.81
N LEU A 12 20.19 32.09 20.95
CA LEU A 12 18.85 31.63 21.34
C LEU A 12 17.74 32.70 21.49
N GLY A 13 16.70 32.58 20.66
CA GLY A 13 15.40 33.21 20.86
C GLY A 13 14.31 32.14 21.00
N ASP A 14 14.14 31.63 22.21
CA ASP A 14 12.95 30.90 22.66
C ASP A 14 11.82 31.91 22.85
N SER A 15 10.63 31.63 22.31
CA SER A 15 9.42 32.45 22.52
C SER A 15 8.33 31.56 23.12
N PRO A 16 8.01 31.73 24.41
CA PRO A 16 6.83 31.17 25.02
C PRO A 16 5.72 32.22 25.05
N GLU A 17 4.48 31.83 24.75
CA GLU A 17 3.27 32.28 25.44
C GLU A 17 2.03 31.62 24.82
N GLN A 18 1.33 30.78 25.59
CA GLN A 18 -0.04 31.13 25.97
C GLN A 18 -0.49 30.41 27.25
N GLN A 19 -1.27 31.17 27.99
CA GLN A 19 -1.57 31.12 29.42
C GLN A 19 -2.51 29.97 29.84
N GLN A 20 -2.17 29.38 30.98
CA GLN A 20 -3.01 29.15 32.18
C GLN A 20 -4.46 28.73 32.02
N PHE A 21 -4.86 27.62 32.66
CA PHE A 21 -6.01 27.59 33.59
C PHE A 21 -5.79 26.47 34.65
N TYR A 22 -5.51 26.92 35.89
CA TYR A 22 -5.75 26.38 37.26
C TYR A 22 -5.31 24.98 37.75
N ALA A 23 -4.68 25.04 38.94
CA ALA A 23 -4.44 24.01 39.96
C ALA A 23 -5.78 23.41 40.50
N SER A 24 -5.86 22.39 41.35
CA SER A 24 -4.95 21.84 42.37
C SER A 24 -5.35 20.41 42.74
N ALA A 25 -4.39 19.65 43.25
CA ALA A 25 -4.56 18.32 43.84
C ALA A 25 -5.19 18.37 45.24
N HIS A 26 -5.92 17.31 45.60
CA HIS A 26 -6.01 16.83 46.99
C HIS A 26 -5.95 15.29 47.00
N ALA A 27 -5.12 14.78 47.92
CA ALA A 27 -4.79 13.39 48.13
C ALA A 27 -5.69 12.73 49.19
N THR A 28 -5.49 11.41 49.37
CA THR A 28 -5.54 10.65 50.63
C THR A 28 -6.66 9.59 50.77
N THR A 29 -6.21 8.35 50.57
CA THR A 29 -6.38 7.15 51.43
C THR A 29 -7.75 6.46 51.54
N GLY A 30 -7.76 5.19 51.15
CA GLY A 30 -8.76 4.20 51.55
C GLY A 30 -8.35 2.79 51.12
N VAL A 31 -7.90 1.99 52.09
CA VAL A 31 -7.49 0.57 51.95
C VAL A 31 -8.72 -0.32 51.74
N GLY A 32 -8.65 -1.31 50.85
CA GLY A 32 -9.71 -2.30 50.66
C GLY A 32 -9.27 -3.48 49.79
N ILE A 33 -8.98 -4.60 50.45
CA ILE A 33 -8.63 -5.94 49.95
C ILE A 33 -9.74 -6.53 49.06
N LEU A 34 -9.36 -7.25 47.99
CA LEU A 34 -10.01 -8.50 47.50
C LEU A 34 -9.17 -9.13 46.35
N PRO A 35 -8.67 -10.38 46.48
CA PRO A 35 -8.13 -11.14 45.35
C PRO A 35 -9.07 -12.25 44.84
N SER A 36 -9.19 -12.34 43.50
CA SER A 36 -9.57 -13.52 42.67
C SER A 36 -11.01 -14.09 42.80
N PRO A 37 -11.54 -14.94 41.88
CA PRO A 37 -10.85 -15.79 40.88
C PRO A 37 -11.50 -15.98 39.49
N SER A 38 -10.82 -16.79 38.68
CA SER A 38 -11.31 -17.79 37.71
C SER A 38 -11.25 -17.51 36.21
N ASP A 39 -10.41 -18.33 35.58
CA ASP A 39 -10.31 -18.69 34.18
C ASP A 39 -11.67 -19.02 33.54
N SER A 40 -11.76 -18.73 32.25
CA SER A 40 -12.63 -19.48 31.34
C SER A 40 -11.98 -19.50 29.97
N GLU A 41 -11.23 -20.59 29.74
CA GLU A 41 -10.97 -21.10 28.40
C GLU A 41 -12.29 -21.46 27.73
N ILE A 42 -12.53 -20.97 26.51
CA ILE A 42 -13.50 -21.60 25.62
C ILE A 42 -13.00 -21.52 24.17
N SER A 43 -12.36 -22.63 23.79
CA SER A 43 -12.67 -23.42 22.61
C SER A 43 -12.73 -22.74 21.24
N SER A 44 -11.73 -23.09 20.43
CA SER A 44 -11.79 -23.15 18.98
C SER A 44 -12.99 -23.96 18.46
N ASN A 45 -13.82 -23.35 17.61
CA ASN A 45 -14.42 -24.08 16.49
C ASN A 45 -14.44 -23.22 15.22
N ALA A 46 -13.67 -23.67 14.22
CA ALA A 46 -13.88 -23.29 12.83
C ALA A 46 -15.14 -24.01 12.34
N SER A 47 -16.10 -23.25 11.79
CA SER A 47 -17.03 -23.69 10.74
C SER A 47 -18.01 -22.55 10.43
N SER A 48 -17.77 -21.80 9.35
CA SER A 48 -18.83 -20.98 8.73
C SER A 48 -19.01 -21.44 7.29
N MET A 49 -19.78 -22.52 7.20
CA MET A 49 -20.88 -22.78 6.27
C MET A 49 -20.72 -22.28 4.82
N ASN A 50 -20.59 -23.26 3.93
CA ASN A 50 -20.87 -23.12 2.51
C ASN A 50 -22.40 -22.91 2.34
N ASP A 51 -22.82 -21.74 1.88
CA ASP A 51 -24.19 -21.52 1.43
C ASP A 51 -24.43 -22.26 0.10
N VAL A 52 -24.90 -23.51 0.20
CA VAL A 52 -25.63 -24.18 -0.88
C VAL A 52 -27.08 -23.70 -0.85
N ASN A 53 -27.40 -22.67 -1.64
CA ASN A 53 -28.77 -22.29 -1.89
C ASN A 53 -29.41 -23.26 -2.91
N ILE A 54 -30.18 -24.23 -2.39
CA ILE A 54 -31.22 -24.90 -3.17
C ILE A 54 -32.48 -24.06 -3.03
N ALA A 55 -32.89 -23.42 -4.12
CA ALA A 55 -34.22 -22.86 -4.28
C ALA A 55 -34.64 -22.96 -5.76
N ASP A 56 -35.70 -23.72 -5.95
CA ASP A 56 -36.76 -23.67 -6.98
C ASP A 56 -36.42 -23.18 -8.40
N GLY A 57 -36.78 -24.03 -9.38
CA GLY A 57 -36.50 -23.86 -10.79
C GLY A 57 -37.01 -22.55 -11.39
N ARG A 58 -36.08 -21.62 -11.64
CA ARG A 58 -36.18 -20.65 -12.75
C ARG A 58 -34.79 -20.25 -13.22
N VAL A 59 -34.52 -20.52 -14.49
CA VAL A 59 -33.28 -20.16 -15.18
C VAL A 59 -33.18 -18.63 -15.23
N ILE A 60 -32.27 -18.04 -14.45
CA ILE A 60 -31.85 -16.65 -14.66
C ILE A 60 -30.43 -16.69 -15.23
N GLU A 61 -30.36 -16.49 -16.54
CA GLU A 61 -29.14 -16.26 -17.29
C GLU A 61 -28.49 -14.95 -16.81
N ALA A 62 -27.69 -15.06 -15.75
CA ALA A 62 -26.82 -13.98 -15.31
C ALA A 62 -25.74 -13.79 -16.38
N ARG A 63 -25.97 -12.81 -17.25
CA ARG A 63 -25.03 -12.29 -18.24
C ARG A 63 -23.64 -12.12 -17.59
N GLN A 64 -22.76 -13.06 -17.90
CA GLN A 64 -21.36 -13.03 -17.51
C GLN A 64 -20.70 -11.86 -18.25
N THR A 65 -20.64 -10.69 -17.62
CA THR A 65 -19.64 -9.69 -17.98
C THR A 65 -18.28 -10.32 -17.68
N GLY A 66 -17.64 -10.88 -18.70
CA GLY A 66 -16.39 -11.63 -18.59
C GLY A 66 -15.30 -10.77 -17.96
N THR A 67 -15.10 -10.92 -16.66
CA THR A 67 -13.90 -10.43 -15.99
C THR A 67 -12.72 -11.24 -16.53
N PRO A 68 -11.64 -10.60 -17.02
CA PRO A 68 -10.46 -11.33 -17.46
C PRO A 68 -9.96 -12.21 -16.31
N GLN A 69 -10.09 -13.53 -16.50
CA GLN A 69 -9.64 -14.54 -15.55
C GLN A 69 -8.13 -14.64 -15.68
N PHE A 70 -7.42 -13.99 -14.76
CA PHE A 70 -5.97 -14.16 -14.68
C PHE A 70 -5.64 -15.55 -14.12
N PRO A 71 -4.67 -16.27 -14.72
CA PRO A 71 -4.16 -17.52 -14.15
C PRO A 71 -3.75 -17.31 -12.68
N ARG A 72 -4.35 -18.08 -11.78
CA ARG A 72 -4.00 -18.07 -10.36
C ARG A 72 -2.69 -18.83 -10.19
N HIS A 73 -1.56 -18.13 -10.27
CA HIS A 73 -0.27 -18.73 -9.92
C HIS A 73 -0.25 -19.05 -8.42
N SER A 74 -0.02 -20.32 -8.06
CA SER A 74 -0.01 -20.86 -6.69
C SER A 74 1.27 -20.50 -5.92
N GLY A 75 1.66 -19.22 -5.93
CA GLY A 75 2.83 -18.70 -5.23
C GLY A 75 2.69 -17.20 -4.92
N THR A 76 3.54 -16.68 -4.03
CA THR A 76 3.57 -15.25 -3.69
C THR A 76 4.05 -14.43 -4.89
N VAL A 77 3.11 -13.97 -5.72
CA VAL A 77 3.41 -13.07 -6.84
C VAL A 77 3.87 -11.71 -6.34
N HIS A 78 4.91 -11.16 -6.98
CA HIS A 78 5.44 -9.82 -6.71
C HIS A 78 4.81 -8.78 -7.65
N LEU A 79 4.66 -7.55 -7.16
CA LEU A 79 4.04 -6.46 -7.93
C LEU A 79 4.78 -6.18 -9.23
N TRP A 80 6.11 -6.20 -9.21
CA TRP A 80 6.91 -5.89 -10.39
C TRP A 80 6.70 -6.91 -11.52
N HIS A 81 6.63 -8.20 -11.20
CA HIS A 81 6.31 -9.27 -12.16
C HIS A 81 4.91 -9.09 -12.72
N PHE A 82 3.94 -8.78 -11.86
CA PHE A 82 2.56 -8.53 -12.28
C PHE A 82 2.45 -7.33 -13.24
N ILE A 83 3.16 -6.23 -12.97
CA ILE A 83 3.19 -5.07 -13.88
C ILE A 83 3.80 -5.46 -15.23
N ARG A 84 4.89 -6.23 -15.24
CA ARG A 84 5.53 -6.75 -16.45
C ARG A 84 4.56 -7.61 -17.27
N GLU A 85 3.82 -8.50 -16.63
CA GLU A 85 2.80 -9.33 -17.27
C GLU A 85 1.71 -8.50 -17.95
N LEU A 86 1.20 -7.45 -17.30
CA LEU A 86 0.23 -6.54 -17.93
C LEU A 86 0.83 -5.82 -19.15
N LEU A 87 2.10 -5.45 -19.06
CA LEU A 87 2.85 -4.78 -20.13
C LEU A 87 3.13 -5.69 -21.34
N ASP A 88 3.11 -7.02 -21.16
CA ASP A 88 3.22 -8.01 -22.24
C ASP A 88 1.92 -8.21 -23.03
N HIS A 89 0.79 -7.72 -22.50
CA HIS A 89 -0.53 -7.80 -23.15
C HIS A 89 -1.13 -6.40 -23.43
N PRO A 90 -0.47 -5.56 -24.26
CA PRO A 90 -0.88 -4.17 -24.48
C PRO A 90 -2.28 -4.03 -25.11
N LYS A 91 -2.73 -5.03 -25.89
CA LYS A 91 -4.09 -5.04 -26.46
C LYS A 91 -5.18 -5.02 -25.38
N GLN A 92 -4.91 -5.62 -24.22
CA GLN A 92 -5.87 -5.73 -23.12
C GLN A 92 -5.66 -4.64 -22.06
N TYR A 93 -4.40 -4.25 -21.78
CA TYR A 93 -4.08 -3.44 -20.60
C TYR A 93 -3.47 -2.07 -20.88
N SER A 94 -3.41 -1.61 -22.14
CA SER A 94 -2.84 -0.30 -22.49
C SER A 94 -3.48 0.90 -21.76
N SER A 95 -4.77 0.81 -21.42
CA SER A 95 -5.49 1.83 -20.63
C SER A 95 -5.19 1.78 -19.12
N CYS A 96 -4.49 0.74 -18.65
CA CYS A 96 -4.07 0.54 -17.26
C CYS A 96 -2.59 0.88 -17.10
N VAL A 97 -1.73 0.25 -17.89
CA VAL A 97 -0.28 0.44 -17.88
C VAL A 97 0.28 0.16 -19.27
N ARG A 98 1.27 0.94 -19.71
CA ARG A 98 1.89 0.78 -21.03
C ARG A 98 3.37 1.12 -21.03
N TRP A 99 4.08 0.59 -22.01
CA TRP A 99 5.43 1.05 -22.35
C TRP A 99 5.36 2.51 -22.82
N VAL A 100 6.25 3.32 -22.27
CA VAL A 100 6.64 4.60 -22.86
C VAL A 100 7.83 4.36 -23.77
N ASP A 101 8.81 3.61 -23.28
CA ASP A 101 9.95 3.10 -24.03
C ASP A 101 10.24 1.67 -23.56
N ARG A 102 10.06 0.70 -24.46
CA ARG A 102 10.27 -0.71 -24.14
C ARG A 102 11.76 -1.07 -24.03
N GLN A 103 12.64 -0.43 -24.80
CA GLN A 103 14.06 -0.76 -24.77
C GLN A 103 14.71 -0.26 -23.48
N GLU A 104 14.35 0.95 -23.07
CA GLU A 104 14.81 1.52 -21.80
C GLU A 104 14.06 0.93 -20.58
N GLY A 105 13.00 0.14 -20.77
CA GLY A 105 12.18 -0.36 -19.67
C GLY A 105 11.37 0.74 -18.97
N THR A 106 11.07 1.85 -19.65
CA THR A 106 10.25 2.94 -19.10
C THR A 106 8.77 2.69 -19.38
N PHE A 107 7.96 2.68 -18.33
CA PHE A 107 6.52 2.49 -18.41
C PHE A 107 5.75 3.58 -17.68
N LYS A 108 4.49 3.75 -18.08
CA LYS A 108 3.55 4.68 -17.46
C LYS A 108 2.29 3.94 -17.03
N ILE A 109 1.87 4.24 -15.81
CA ILE A 109 0.56 3.82 -15.30
C ILE A 109 -0.45 4.86 -15.79
N GLU A 110 -1.34 4.44 -16.69
CA GLU A 110 -2.39 5.30 -17.25
C GLU A 110 -3.58 5.41 -16.28
N SER A 111 -3.94 4.30 -15.61
CA SER A 111 -5.00 4.29 -14.59
C SER A 111 -4.51 3.62 -13.31
N SER A 112 -4.22 4.45 -12.30
CA SER A 112 -3.83 3.99 -10.96
C SER A 112 -4.93 3.14 -10.29
N HIS A 113 -6.19 3.47 -10.57
CA HIS A 113 -7.35 2.73 -10.07
C HIS A 113 -7.43 1.31 -10.67
N HIS A 114 -7.34 1.18 -11.99
CA HIS A 114 -7.37 -0.13 -12.65
C HIS A 114 -6.21 -1.01 -12.21
N LEU A 115 -5.00 -0.46 -12.14
CA LEU A 115 -3.82 -1.22 -11.72
C LEU A 115 -3.98 -1.76 -10.30
N ALA A 116 -4.45 -0.92 -9.37
CA ALA A 116 -4.69 -1.33 -7.99
C ALA A 116 -5.78 -2.40 -7.89
N ARG A 117 -6.87 -2.27 -8.64
CA ARG A 117 -7.96 -3.25 -8.69
C ARG A 117 -7.46 -4.61 -9.20
N PHE A 118 -6.78 -4.63 -10.34
CA PHE A 118 -6.25 -5.88 -10.91
C PHE A 118 -5.22 -6.53 -9.98
N TRP A 119 -4.38 -5.72 -9.33
CA TRP A 119 -3.44 -6.23 -8.32
C TRP A 119 -4.16 -6.81 -7.09
N GLY A 120 -5.21 -6.13 -6.62
CA GLY A 120 -6.07 -6.62 -5.55
C GLY A 120 -6.72 -7.95 -5.90
N GLN A 121 -7.26 -8.08 -7.10
CA GLN A 121 -7.82 -9.34 -7.61
C GLN A 121 -6.78 -10.45 -7.65
N ARG A 122 -5.58 -10.16 -8.19
CA ARG A 122 -4.47 -11.12 -8.28
C ARG A 122 -4.07 -11.67 -6.90
N LYS A 123 -4.08 -10.83 -5.86
CA LYS A 123 -3.69 -11.21 -4.49
C LYS A 123 -4.85 -11.51 -3.54
N ASN A 124 -6.08 -11.53 -4.04
CA ASN A 124 -7.30 -11.63 -3.24
C ASN A 124 -7.36 -10.60 -2.08
N ARG A 125 -7.06 -9.33 -2.37
CA ARG A 125 -7.09 -8.21 -1.43
C ARG A 125 -8.08 -7.14 -1.92
N ALA A 126 -9.32 -7.21 -1.43
CA ALA A 126 -10.40 -6.31 -1.85
C ALA A 126 -10.09 -4.81 -1.57
N GLN A 127 -9.42 -4.51 -0.46
CA GLN A 127 -9.06 -3.14 -0.06
C GLN A 127 -7.71 -2.66 -0.62
N MET A 128 -7.29 -3.20 -1.78
CA MET A 128 -6.10 -2.74 -2.48
C MET A 128 -6.39 -1.40 -3.18
N ASN A 129 -5.49 -0.43 -3.00
CA ASN A 129 -5.56 0.87 -3.66
C ASN A 129 -4.15 1.30 -4.11
N TYR A 130 -4.08 2.41 -4.84
CA TYR A 130 -2.81 2.88 -5.38
C TYR A 130 -1.83 3.34 -4.30
N ASP A 131 -2.29 3.91 -3.19
CA ASP A 131 -1.42 4.38 -2.12
C ASP A 131 -0.65 3.22 -1.48
N LYS A 132 -1.35 2.10 -1.23
CA LYS A 132 -0.75 0.85 -0.73
C LYS A 132 0.17 0.21 -1.78
N LEU A 133 -0.28 0.11 -3.04
CA LEU A 133 0.51 -0.47 -4.13
C LEU A 133 1.80 0.32 -4.38
N SER A 134 1.70 1.65 -4.39
CA SER A 134 2.84 2.55 -4.61
C SER A 134 3.87 2.48 -3.48
N ARG A 135 3.51 1.97 -2.30
CA ARG A 135 4.49 1.65 -1.26
C ARG A 135 5.49 0.60 -1.75
N SER A 136 5.04 -0.48 -2.39
CA SER A 136 5.90 -1.51 -2.97
C SER A 136 6.78 -0.94 -4.09
N LEU A 137 6.23 -0.08 -4.96
CA LEU A 137 7.02 0.61 -5.99
C LEU A 137 8.17 1.42 -5.39
N ARG A 138 7.93 2.13 -4.28
CA ARG A 138 8.97 2.86 -3.55
C ARG A 138 10.02 1.95 -2.94
N GLN A 139 9.64 0.77 -2.43
CA GLN A 139 10.62 -0.20 -1.91
C GLN A 139 11.53 -0.74 -3.01
N TYR A 140 11.04 -0.83 -4.24
CA TYR A 140 11.83 -1.30 -5.38
C TYR A 140 12.97 -0.36 -5.77
N TYR A 141 12.96 0.91 -5.33
CA TYR A 141 14.04 1.86 -5.58
C TYR A 141 15.33 1.40 -4.93
N LYS A 142 15.28 1.06 -3.63
CA LYS A 142 16.45 0.57 -2.88
C LYS A 142 16.91 -0.81 -3.35
N LYS A 143 15.99 -1.60 -3.91
CA LYS A 143 16.28 -2.95 -4.42
C LYS A 143 16.83 -2.97 -5.84
N GLY A 144 16.94 -1.82 -6.50
CA GLY A 144 17.42 -1.74 -7.88
C GLY A 144 16.50 -2.45 -8.89
N ILE A 145 15.19 -2.56 -8.62
CA ILE A 145 14.24 -3.22 -9.53
C ILE A 145 13.53 -2.18 -10.41
N ILE A 146 13.11 -1.07 -9.79
CA ILE A 146 12.44 0.05 -10.45
C ILE A 146 13.10 1.33 -9.97
N GLN A 147 13.20 2.34 -10.82
CA GLN A 147 13.62 3.68 -10.44
C GLN A 147 12.61 4.75 -10.87
N LYS A 148 12.79 5.94 -10.30
CA LYS A 148 12.15 7.15 -10.80
C LYS A 148 12.98 7.70 -11.97
N PRO A 149 12.37 8.04 -13.11
CA PRO A 149 13.08 8.76 -14.17
C PRO A 149 13.64 10.09 -13.67
N GLU A 150 14.73 10.56 -14.27
CA GLU A 150 15.41 11.82 -13.93
C GLU A 150 14.44 13.00 -13.93
N LYS A 151 13.68 13.15 -15.03
CA LYS A 151 12.54 14.06 -15.07
C LYS A 151 11.39 13.45 -14.26
N LYS A 152 11.10 14.04 -13.10
CA LYS A 152 9.99 13.65 -12.22
C LYS A 152 8.65 13.82 -12.95
N GLN A 153 8.13 12.72 -13.51
CA GLN A 153 6.80 12.66 -14.13
C GLN A 153 5.86 11.81 -13.29
N ARG A 154 4.60 12.24 -13.11
CA ARG A 154 3.62 11.48 -12.34
C ARG A 154 3.35 10.14 -13.03
N LEU A 155 3.26 9.07 -12.23
CA LEU A 155 2.91 7.73 -12.69
C LEU A 155 3.86 7.08 -13.72
N VAL A 156 5.02 7.67 -13.97
CA VAL A 156 6.08 7.11 -14.82
C VAL A 156 7.19 6.50 -13.96
N TYR A 157 7.65 5.33 -14.38
CA TYR A 157 8.64 4.49 -13.71
C TYR A 157 9.53 3.80 -14.75
N LYS A 158 10.73 3.38 -14.34
CA LYS A 158 11.67 2.65 -15.21
C LYS A 158 12.13 1.38 -14.53
N PHE A 159 12.02 0.23 -15.20
CA PHE A 159 12.67 -1.00 -14.77
C PHE A 159 14.18 -0.90 -14.94
N LEU A 160 14.92 -1.46 -14.01
CA LEU A 160 16.38 -1.54 -14.07
C LEU A 160 16.82 -2.93 -14.52
N PRO A 161 18.01 -3.08 -15.15
CA PRO A 161 18.56 -4.40 -15.45
C PRO A 161 18.69 -5.29 -14.21
N PRO A 162 18.40 -6.60 -14.30
CA PRO A 162 17.97 -7.35 -15.48
C PRO A 162 16.45 -7.35 -15.73
N TYR A 163 15.69 -6.53 -15.00
CA TYR A 163 14.22 -6.52 -15.01
C TYR A 163 13.58 -5.74 -16.17
N ASN A 164 14.40 -5.07 -17.00
CA ASN A 164 13.95 -4.24 -18.12
C ASN A 164 13.77 -5.00 -19.44
N LEU A 165 14.12 -6.30 -19.50
CA LEU A 165 14.04 -7.14 -20.70
C LEU A 165 12.58 -7.49 -21.10
#